data_AF-A0A068SHK5-F1
#
_entry.id   AF-A0A068SHK5-F1
#
_cell.length_a   1.000
_cell.length_b   1.000
_cell.length_c   1.000
_cell.angle_alpha   90.00
_cell.angle_beta   90.00
_cell.angle_gamma   90.00
#
_symmetry.space_group_name_H-M   'P 1'
#
loop_
_entity.id
_entity.type
_entity.pdbx_description
1 polymer ?
#
loop_
_entity_poly.entity_id
_entity_poly.type
_entity_poly.pdbx_seq_one_letter_code
_entity_poly.pdbx_strand_id
1 'polypeptide(L)'
;MSTIAKGCPGLEKLALYGIKSVPKGVLLPLHVHPGLRCLLVEAEETLSMEDALTILIIPNLKRLELDVPPDNDIHELLQSKIPVVENRRISKL
;
A
#
# COMPACT_ATOMS: atom_id res chain seq x y z
N MET A 1 13.83 -1.69 1.80
CA MET A 1 12.83 -0.60 1.98
C MET A 1 13.36 0.62 2.73
N SER A 2 14.20 0.48 3.77
CA SER A 2 14.82 1.65 4.46
C SER A 2 15.60 2.58 3.53
N THR A 3 16.28 2.02 2.53
CA THR A 3 17.02 2.79 1.50
C THR A 3 16.11 3.60 0.60
N ILE A 4 14.91 3.10 0.25
CA ILE A 4 13.95 3.86 -0.58
C ILE A 4 13.31 4.96 0.25
N ALA A 5 12.90 4.64 1.48
CA ALA A 5 12.26 5.59 2.39
C ALA A 5 13.13 6.81 2.72
N LYS A 6 14.46 6.63 2.81
CA LYS A 6 15.40 7.70 3.13
C LYS A 6 16.18 8.23 1.91
N GLY A 7 16.39 7.39 0.90
CA GLY A 7 17.22 7.70 -0.27
C GLY A 7 16.46 8.34 -1.42
N CYS A 8 15.11 8.34 -1.38
CA CYS A 8 14.28 8.87 -2.47
C CYS A 8 13.24 9.89 -1.95
N PRO A 9 13.65 11.03 -1.37
CA PRO A 9 12.71 11.97 -0.72
C PRO A 9 11.64 12.53 -1.66
N GLY A 10 11.92 12.62 -2.97
CA GLY A 10 10.99 13.07 -4.00
C GLY A 10 10.04 11.99 -4.55
N LEU A 11 10.08 10.76 -4.03
CA LEU A 11 9.21 9.69 -4.51
C LEU A 11 7.76 9.95 -4.08
N GLU A 12 6.90 10.24 -5.05
CA GLU A 12 5.47 10.46 -4.82
C GLU A 12 4.61 9.21 -5.03
N LYS A 13 5.08 8.28 -5.86
CA LYS A 13 4.34 7.08 -6.26
C LYS A 13 5.23 5.86 -6.10
N LEU A 14 4.75 4.86 -5.37
CA LEU A 14 5.41 3.57 -5.23
C LEU A 14 4.45 2.47 -5.66
N ALA A 15 4.95 1.53 -6.45
CA ALA A 15 4.20 0.34 -6.83
C ALA A 15 5.00 -0.91 -6.45
N LEU A 16 4.33 -1.86 -5.82
CA LEU A 16 4.87 -3.15 -5.40
C LEU A 16 4.14 -4.23 -6.20
N TYR A 17 4.89 -4.94 -7.06
CA TYR A 17 4.35 -5.91 -8.03
C TYR A 17 4.81 -7.33 -7.76
N GLY A 18 4.02 -8.31 -8.22
CA GLY A 18 4.46 -9.69 -8.42
C GLY A 18 4.80 -10.45 -7.14
N ILE A 19 4.07 -10.18 -6.05
CA ILE A 19 4.33 -10.81 -4.76
C ILE A 19 3.22 -11.81 -4.44
N LYS A 20 3.59 -13.01 -4.01
CA LYS A 20 2.60 -13.98 -3.47
C LYS A 20 1.84 -13.35 -2.30
N SER A 21 2.56 -12.68 -1.40
CA SER A 21 2.02 -11.87 -0.32
C SER A 21 2.98 -10.74 0.03
N VAL A 22 2.47 -9.66 0.63
CA VAL A 22 3.29 -8.54 1.08
C VAL A 22 4.23 -9.03 2.20
N PRO A 23 5.57 -8.96 2.03
CA PRO A 23 6.48 -9.45 3.05
C PRO A 23 6.32 -8.65 4.33
N LYS A 24 6.27 -9.34 5.47
CA LYS A 24 6.07 -8.71 6.77
C LYS A 24 7.08 -7.57 7.00
N GLY A 25 6.57 -6.40 7.36
CA GLY A 25 7.38 -5.22 7.65
C GLY A 25 7.97 -4.52 6.43
N VAL A 26 7.67 -4.94 5.20
CA VAL A 26 8.16 -4.27 3.98
C VAL A 26 7.60 -2.85 3.90
N LEU A 27 6.33 -2.65 4.28
CA LEU A 27 5.65 -1.36 4.21
C LEU A 27 6.06 -0.43 5.37
N LEU A 28 6.57 -0.98 6.48
CA LEU A 28 6.83 -0.22 7.70
C LEU A 28 7.74 1.00 7.45
N PRO A 29 8.86 0.92 6.70
CA PRO A 29 9.71 2.09 6.46
C PRO A 29 9.02 3.25 5.72
N LEU A 30 7.87 3.02 5.07
CA LEU A 30 7.16 4.08 4.34
C LEU A 30 6.46 5.09 5.27
N HIS A 31 6.26 4.78 6.55
CA HIS A 31 5.63 5.71 7.49
C HIS A 31 6.44 7.01 7.71
N VAL A 32 7.75 6.97 7.49
CA VAL A 32 8.62 8.16 7.55
C VAL A 32 8.83 8.83 6.20
N HIS A 33 8.19 8.35 5.11
CA HIS A 33 8.44 8.86 3.78
C HIS A 33 7.79 10.25 3.60
N PRO A 34 8.57 11.32 3.32
CA PRO A 34 8.05 12.69 3.35
C PRO A 34 7.10 12.98 2.18
N GLY A 35 7.34 12.40 1.00
CA GLY A 35 6.60 12.74 -0.23
C GLY A 35 5.62 11.69 -0.76
N LEU A 36 5.46 10.53 -0.11
CA LEU A 36 4.72 9.43 -0.72
C LEU A 36 3.20 9.71 -0.69
N ARG A 37 2.59 9.75 -1.87
CA ARG A 37 1.17 10.13 -2.06
C ARG A 37 0.33 9.03 -2.69
N CYS A 38 0.96 8.14 -3.45
CA CYS A 38 0.29 7.02 -4.09
C CYS A 38 1.05 5.72 -3.78
N LEU A 39 0.32 4.70 -3.32
CA LEU A 39 0.83 3.36 -3.13
C LEU A 39 -0.02 2.39 -3.96
N LEU A 40 0.62 1.58 -4.78
CA LEU A 40 0.00 0.45 -5.45
C LEU A 40 0.57 -0.84 -4.86
N VAL A 41 -0.31 -1.77 -4.48
CA VAL A 41 0.06 -3.11 -4.02
C VAL A 41 -0.64 -4.13 -4.89
N GLU A 42 0.15 -4.94 -5.59
CA GLU A 42 -0.31 -6.11 -6.32
C GLU A 42 0.24 -7.37 -5.64
N ALA A 43 -0.67 -8.22 -5.15
CA ALA A 43 -0.33 -9.48 -4.52
C ALA A 43 -1.40 -10.56 -4.73
N GLU A 44 -0.99 -11.83 -4.70
CA GLU A 44 -1.92 -12.95 -4.88
C GLU A 44 -2.79 -13.22 -3.65
N GLU A 45 -2.30 -12.88 -2.47
CA GLU A 45 -3.00 -13.03 -1.19
C GLU A 45 -3.59 -11.69 -0.71
N THR A 46 -4.66 -11.76 0.10
CA THR A 46 -5.26 -10.59 0.75
C THR A 46 -4.23 -9.88 1.60
N LEU A 47 -4.37 -8.56 1.75
CA LEU A 47 -3.58 -7.83 2.76
C LEU A 47 -3.85 -8.40 4.15
N SER A 48 -2.83 -8.44 5.00
CA SER A 48 -3.04 -8.69 6.43
C SER A 48 -3.52 -7.41 7.13
N MET A 49 -4.16 -7.57 8.30
CA MET A 49 -4.51 -6.42 9.15
C MET A 49 -3.27 -5.60 9.55
N GLU A 50 -2.12 -6.25 9.77
CA GLU A 50 -0.86 -5.57 10.09
C GLU A 50 -0.39 -4.68 8.93
N ASP A 51 -0.51 -5.17 7.68
CA ASP A 51 -0.20 -4.38 6.50
C ASP A 51 -1.16 -3.19 6.36
N ALA A 52 -2.46 -3.40 6.57
CA ALA A 52 -3.46 -2.34 6.53
C ALA A 52 -3.14 -1.23 7.55
N LEU A 53 -2.87 -1.60 8.81
CA LEU A 53 -2.46 -0.65 9.86
C LEU A 53 -1.18 0.10 9.49
N THR A 54 -0.23 -0.57 8.84
CA THR A 54 1.00 0.07 8.37
C THR A 54 0.76 1.07 7.25
N ILE A 55 -0.18 0.80 6.35
CA ILE A 55 -0.56 1.74 5.27
C ILE A 55 -1.22 2.99 5.88
N LEU A 56 -2.08 2.82 6.89
CA LEU A 56 -2.80 3.93 7.53
C LEU A 56 -1.89 4.96 8.20
N ILE A 57 -0.70 4.56 8.65
CA ILE A 57 0.26 5.46 9.31
C ILE A 57 1.17 6.20 8.33
N ILE A 58 0.99 6.02 7.01
CA ILE A 58 1.74 6.77 5.99
C ILE A 58 1.14 8.19 5.88
N PRO A 59 1.86 9.24 6.32
CA PRO A 59 1.25 10.53 6.66
C PRO A 59 0.68 11.30 5.47
N ASN A 60 1.21 11.09 4.26
CA ASN A 60 0.85 11.87 3.07
C ASN A 60 0.13 11.03 1.99
N LEU A 61 -0.29 9.81 2.34
CA LEU A 61 -0.93 8.92 1.39
C LEU A 61 -2.33 9.43 1.01
N LYS A 62 -2.53 9.70 -0.27
CA LYS A 62 -3.80 10.22 -0.82
C LYS A 62 -4.55 9.17 -1.63
N ARG A 63 -3.83 8.19 -2.17
CA ARG A 63 -4.37 7.16 -3.06
C ARG A 63 -3.72 5.82 -2.78
N LEU A 64 -4.56 4.81 -2.63
CA LEU A 64 -4.17 3.41 -2.51
C LEU A 64 -4.83 2.62 -3.64
N GLU A 65 -4.03 1.94 -4.45
CA GLU A 65 -4.50 1.01 -5.47
C GLU A 65 -4.17 -0.41 -5.01
N LEU A 66 -5.19 -1.25 -4.89
CA LEU A 66 -5.09 -2.63 -4.43
C LEU A 66 -5.42 -3.56 -5.59
N ASP A 67 -4.47 -4.38 -5.99
CA ASP A 67 -4.70 -5.57 -6.83
C ASP A 67 -4.39 -6.81 -6.00
N VAL A 68 -5.26 -7.04 -5.02
CA VAL A 68 -5.22 -8.18 -4.10
C VAL A 68 -6.63 -8.75 -3.99
N PRO A 69 -6.79 -10.02 -3.57
CA PRO A 69 -8.12 -10.54 -3.25
C PRO A 69 -8.83 -9.66 -2.22
N PRO A 70 -10.15 -9.50 -2.33
CA PRO A 70 -10.91 -8.58 -1.49
C PRO A 70 -11.04 -9.12 -0.06
N ASP A 71 -10.84 -8.22 0.91
CA ASP A 71 -11.23 -8.37 2.31
C ASP A 71 -12.02 -7.12 2.69
N ASN A 72 -13.31 -7.29 3.01
CA ASN A 72 -14.22 -6.16 3.22
C ASN A 72 -13.84 -5.35 4.47
N ASP A 73 -13.44 -6.03 5.55
CA ASP A 73 -13.13 -5.37 6.83
C ASP A 73 -11.88 -4.50 6.68
N ILE A 74 -10.86 -5.03 5.99
CA ILE A 74 -9.64 -4.29 5.67
C ILE A 74 -9.93 -3.13 4.71
N HIS A 75 -10.76 -3.37 3.70
CA HIS A 75 -11.08 -2.34 2.72
C HIS A 75 -11.84 -1.16 3.35
N GLU A 76 -12.84 -1.43 4.20
CA GLU A 76 -13.56 -0.40 4.95
C GLU A 76 -12.63 0.38 5.89
N LEU A 77 -11.73 -0.32 6.58
CA LEU A 77 -10.73 0.29 7.43
C LEU A 77 -9.83 1.27 6.65
N LEU A 78 -9.35 0.87 5.49
CA LEU A 78 -8.50 1.71 4.63
C LEU A 78 -9.26 2.93 4.10
N GLN A 79 -10.51 2.75 3.68
CA GLN A 79 -11.37 3.84 3.22
C GLN A 79 -11.70 4.86 4.31
N SER A 80 -11.65 4.48 5.58
CA SER A 80 -11.94 5.39 6.69
C SER A 80 -10.89 6.51 6.86
N LYS A 81 -9.68 6.35 6.29
CA LYS A 81 -8.56 7.31 6.43
C LYS A 81 -7.92 7.73 5.12
N ILE A 82 -7.93 6.87 4.10
CA ILE A 82 -7.26 7.15 2.83
C ILE A 82 -8.30 7.75 1.88
N PRO A 83 -8.08 8.97 1.34
CA PRO A 83 -9.08 9.66 0.52
C PRO A 83 -9.56 8.88 -0.71
N VAL A 84 -8.68 8.08 -1.31
CA VAL A 84 -9.00 7.25 -2.48
C VAL A 84 -8.44 5.84 -2.27
N VAL A 85 -9.32 4.85 -2.23
CA VAL A 85 -8.98 3.43 -2.22
C VAL A 85 -9.68 2.77 -3.41
N GLU A 86 -8.90 2.22 -4.33
CA GLU A 86 -9.39 1.58 -5.55
C GLU A 86 -8.93 0.12 -5.62
N ASN A 87 -9.84 -0.79 -5.95
CA ASN A 87 -9.47 -2.16 -6.31
C ASN A 87 -9.20 -2.23 -7.81
N ARG A 88 -7.94 -2.40 -8.21
CA ARG A 88 -7.57 -2.73 -9.58
C ARG A 88 -7.93 -4.19 -9.81
N ARG A 89 -8.89 -4.46 -10.70
CA ARG A 89 -8.98 -5.78 -11.33
C ARG A 89 -8.07 -5.77 -12.53
N ILE A 90 -6.84 -6.27 -12.42
CA ILE A 90 -6.13 -6.66 -13.64
C ILE A 90 -6.76 -7.97 -14.09
N SER A 91 -7.64 -7.88 -15.09
CA SER A 91 -8.11 -9.03 -15.84
C SER A 91 -6.88 -9.78 -16.36
N LYS A 92 -6.53 -10.91 -15.75
CA LYS A 92 -5.53 -11.84 -16.29
C LYS A 92 -6.01 -12.22 -17.69
N LEU A 93 -5.34 -11.72 -18.73
CA LEU A 93 -5.45 -12.17 -20.11
C LEU A 93 -4.78 -13.54 -20.25
#